data_AF-A0AA46NAZ3-F1
#
_entry.id   AF-A0AA46NAZ3-F1
#
_cell.length_a   1.000
_cell.length_b   1.000
_cell.length_c   1.000
_cell.angle_alpha   90.00
_cell.angle_beta   90.00
_cell.angle_gamma   90.00
#
_symmetry.space_group_name_H-M   'P 1'
#
loop_
_entity.id
_entity.type
_entity.pdbx_description
1 polymer ?
#
loop_
_entity_poly.entity_id
_entity_poly.type
_entity_poly.pdbx_seq_one_letter_code
_entity_poly.pdbx_strand_id
1 'polypeptide(L)'
;MNDNQKLWAVNIPEEPDSSPILHPVPTLEIGEQLVSRLKQEATQVFKTCIGEAIADAITLEKWEGSQEEHAKYLSENGDWWNHTTFLEQ
;
A
#
# COMPACT_ATOMS: atom_id res chain seq x y z
N MET A 1 3.19 28.26 0.48
CA MET A 1 2.80 26.94 1.00
C MET A 1 2.63 26.06 -0.24
N ASN A 2 3.26 24.89 -0.28
CA ASN A 2 3.34 24.08 -1.50
C ASN A 2 2.08 23.21 -1.61
N ASP A 3 0.96 23.87 -1.90
CA ASP A 3 -0.36 23.27 -2.11
C ASP A 3 -0.44 22.55 -3.48
N ASN A 4 0.38 21.51 -3.72
CA ASN A 4 0.12 20.59 -4.83
C ASN A 4 0.90 19.25 -4.82
N GLN A 5 1.44 18.83 -3.68
CA GLN A 5 1.98 17.45 -3.62
C GLN A 5 0.80 16.49 -3.61
N LYS A 6 0.55 15.85 -4.76
CA LYS A 6 -0.38 14.73 -4.86
C LYS A 6 0.05 13.70 -3.83
N LEU A 7 -0.80 13.48 -2.83
CA LEU A 7 -0.61 12.48 -1.81
C LEU A 7 -1.04 11.13 -2.37
N TRP A 8 -0.30 10.09 -2.02
CA TRP A 8 -0.50 8.75 -2.54
C TRP A 8 -0.70 7.78 -1.38
N ALA A 9 -1.45 6.72 -1.66
CA ALA A 9 -1.67 5.63 -0.74
C ALA A 9 -1.72 4.31 -1.50
N VAL A 10 -1.18 3.27 -0.89
CA VAL A 10 -1.24 1.92 -1.42
C VAL A 10 -2.46 1.24 -0.81
N ASN A 11 -3.34 0.76 -1.67
CA ASN A 11 -4.47 -0.06 -1.30
C ASN A 11 -3.99 -1.51 -1.13
N ILE A 12 -4.11 -2.04 0.09
CA ILE A 12 -3.81 -3.44 0.40
C ILE A 12 -5.07 -4.05 1.03
N PRO A 13 -5.94 -4.69 0.24
CA PRO A 13 -7.10 -5.36 0.80
C PRO A 13 -6.68 -6.65 1.52
N GLU A 14 -7.22 -6.89 2.71
CA GLU A 14 -7.00 -8.13 3.47
C GLU A 14 -7.64 -9.35 2.77
N GLU A 15 -8.74 -9.13 2.06
CA GLU A 15 -9.50 -10.14 1.31
C GLU A 15 -10.00 -9.55 -0.01
N PRO A 16 -10.22 -10.37 -1.06
CA PRO A 16 -10.73 -9.89 -2.35
C PRO A 16 -12.11 -9.20 -2.26
N ASP A 17 -12.90 -9.50 -1.22
CA ASP A 17 -14.20 -8.86 -0.95
C ASP A 17 -14.14 -7.81 0.18
N SER A 18 -12.98 -7.58 0.78
CA SER A 18 -12.83 -6.61 1.87
C SER A 18 -12.75 -5.17 1.36
N SER A 19 -13.15 -4.23 2.22
CA SER A 19 -13.09 -2.80 1.90
C SER A 19 -11.64 -2.37 1.64
N PRO A 20 -11.40 -1.47 0.65
CA PRO A 20 -10.05 -1.03 0.31
C PRO A 20 -9.40 -0.32 1.50
N ILE A 21 -8.25 -0.83 1.96
CA ILE A 21 -7.48 -0.21 3.04
C ILE A 21 -6.36 0.60 2.42
N LEU A 22 -6.52 1.92 2.44
CA LEU A 22 -5.55 2.87 1.90
C LEU A 22 -4.47 3.17 2.95
N HIS A 23 -3.25 2.75 2.66
CA HIS A 23 -2.10 3.05 3.48
C HIS A 23 -1.25 4.17 2.85
N PRO A 24 -1.15 5.34 3.50
CA PRO A 24 -0.45 6.48 2.92
C PRO A 24 1.05 6.22 2.73
N VAL A 25 1.58 6.71 1.62
CA VAL A 25 3.00 6.63 1.27
C VAL A 25 3.60 8.02 1.03
N PRO A 26 4.88 8.22 1.37
CA PRO A 26 5.52 9.53 1.25
C PRO A 26 5.65 10.03 -0.20
N THR A 27 5.80 9.13 -1.17
CA THR A 27 5.93 9.46 -2.60
C THR A 27 5.31 8.39 -3.49
N LEU A 28 4.97 8.77 -4.73
CA LEU A 28 4.50 7.85 -5.78
C LEU A 28 5.51 6.71 -6.01
N GLU A 29 6.80 7.05 -6.13
CA GLU A 29 7.87 6.08 -6.38
C GLU A 29 7.98 5.01 -5.29
N ILE A 30 7.78 5.40 -4.01
CA ILE A 30 7.74 4.45 -2.90
C ILE A 30 6.48 3.59 -2.98
N GLY A 31 5.34 4.18 -3.34
CA GLY A 31 4.10 3.45 -3.58
C GLY A 31 4.21 2.40 -4.68
N GLU A 32 4.79 2.75 -5.84
CA GLU A 32 4.98 1.83 -6.97
C GLU A 32 5.94 0.69 -6.63
N GLN A 33 7.06 1.01 -5.97
CA GLN A 33 8.00 -0.01 -5.49
C GLN A 33 7.34 -0.95 -4.49
N LEU A 34 6.55 -0.40 -3.56
CA LEU A 34 5.85 -1.19 -2.55
C LEU A 34 4.81 -2.11 -3.18
N VAL A 35 3.97 -1.59 -4.08
CA VAL A 35 2.98 -2.38 -4.82
C VAL A 35 3.67 -3.52 -5.57
N SER A 36 4.71 -3.22 -6.33
CA SER A 36 5.45 -4.24 -7.07
C SER A 36 6.04 -5.32 -6.14
N ARG A 37 6.66 -4.90 -5.02
CA ARG A 37 7.20 -5.81 -4.00
C ARG A 37 6.11 -6.71 -3.42
N LEU A 38 5.02 -6.12 -2.94
CA LEU A 38 3.89 -6.82 -2.32
C LEU A 38 3.21 -7.78 -3.31
N LYS A 39 3.04 -7.40 -4.57
CA LYS A 39 2.51 -8.29 -5.63
C LYS A 39 3.41 -9.51 -5.83
N GLN A 40 4.73 -9.29 -5.88
CA GLN A 40 5.70 -10.36 -6.03
C GLN A 40 5.77 -11.25 -4.78
N GLU A 41 5.67 -10.67 -3.60
CA GLU A 41 5.62 -11.39 -2.32
C GLU A 41 4.34 -12.23 -2.22
N ALA A 42 3.17 -11.66 -2.53
CA ALA A 42 1.89 -12.36 -2.53
C ALA A 42 1.91 -13.57 -3.49
N THR A 43 2.42 -13.40 -4.70
CA THR A 43 2.53 -14.49 -5.68
C THR A 43 3.50 -15.59 -5.23
N GLN A 44 4.56 -15.24 -4.49
CA GLN A 44 5.54 -16.18 -3.97
C GLN A 44 5.05 -16.94 -2.73
N VAL A 45 4.36 -16.25 -1.83
CA VAL A 45 3.84 -16.78 -0.56
C VAL A 45 2.58 -17.60 -0.81
N PHE A 46 1.59 -16.99 -1.46
CA PHE A 46 0.34 -17.64 -1.82
C PHE A 46 0.50 -18.34 -3.16
N LYS A 47 1.04 -19.56 -3.14
CA LYS A 47 1.04 -20.44 -4.32
C LYS A 47 -0.41 -20.77 -4.69
N THR A 48 -0.74 -20.73 -5.99
CA THR A 48 -2.08 -20.90 -6.63
C THR A 48 -2.82 -19.58 -6.97
N CYS A 49 -4.03 -19.66 -7.55
CA CYS A 49 -4.81 -18.53 -8.07
C CYS A 49 -5.10 -17.40 -7.05
N ILE A 50 -4.89 -17.64 -5.76
CA ILE A 50 -5.08 -16.67 -4.69
C ILE A 50 -3.98 -15.60 -4.69
N GLY A 51 -2.71 -15.98 -4.98
CA GLY A 51 -1.60 -15.03 -5.02
C GLY A 51 -1.75 -13.99 -6.13
N GLU A 52 -2.25 -14.41 -7.30
CA GLU A 52 -2.58 -13.51 -8.40
C GLU A 52 -3.76 -12.59 -8.05
N ALA A 53 -4.79 -13.11 -7.38
CA ALA A 53 -5.92 -12.30 -6.94
C ALA A 53 -5.51 -11.23 -5.91
N ILE A 54 -4.67 -11.58 -4.94
CA ILE A 54 -4.13 -10.62 -3.96
C ILE A 54 -3.23 -9.60 -4.66
N ALA A 55 -2.35 -10.06 -5.56
CA ALA A 55 -1.49 -9.18 -6.33
C ALA A 55 -2.30 -8.20 -7.19
N ASP A 56 -3.39 -8.64 -7.83
CA ASP A 56 -4.26 -7.76 -8.61
C ASP A 56 -4.96 -6.72 -7.73
N ALA A 57 -5.41 -7.14 -6.55
CA ALA A 57 -6.12 -6.30 -5.59
C ALA A 57 -5.22 -5.20 -4.97
N ILE A 58 -3.90 -5.41 -4.92
CA ILE A 58 -2.95 -4.38 -4.47
C ILE A 58 -2.80 -3.31 -5.56
N THR A 59 -3.22 -2.08 -5.25
CA THR A 59 -3.20 -0.96 -6.20
C THR A 59 -2.67 0.31 -5.56
N LEU A 60 -2.12 1.22 -6.38
CA LEU A 60 -1.67 2.53 -5.92
C LEU A 60 -2.76 3.54 -6.24
N GLU A 61 -3.28 4.19 -5.21
CA GLU A 61 -4.37 5.14 -5.32
C GLU A 61 -3.97 6.52 -4.81
N LYS A 62 -4.72 7.53 -5.23
CA LYS A 62 -4.53 8.89 -4.73
C LYS A 62 -5.14 8.96 -3.34
N TRP A 63 -4.41 9.54 -2.39
CA TRP A 63 -4.97 9.81 -1.07
C TRP A 63 -6.03 10.92 -1.19
N GLU A 64 -7.27 10.56 -0.85
CA GLU A 64 -8.41 11.49 -0.84
C GLU A 64 -8.63 12.16 0.53
N GLY A 65 -7.92 11.71 1.56
CA GLY A 65 -7.97 12.29 2.90
C GLY A 65 -7.18 13.59 3.04
N SER A 66 -7.09 14.10 4.27
CA SER A 66 -6.37 15.35 4.55
C SER A 66 -4.86 15.14 4.55
N GLN A 67 -4.09 16.18 4.22
CA GLN A 67 -2.62 16.14 4.31
C GLN A 67 -2.14 15.90 5.75
N GLU A 68 -2.88 16.40 6.73
CA GLU A 68 -2.59 16.19 8.15
C GLU A 68 -2.72 14.71 8.53
N GLU A 69 -3.73 14.00 8.03
CA GLU A 69 -3.93 12.57 8.28
C GLU A 69 -2.83 11.74 7.61
N HIS A 70 -2.47 12.09 6.38
CA HIS A 70 -1.36 11.46 5.66
C HIS A 70 -0.04 11.61 6.41
N ALA A 71 0.29 12.85 6.79
CA ALA A 71 1.50 13.15 7.54
C ALA A 71 1.51 12.54 8.94
N LYS A 72 0.36 12.50 9.62
CA LYS A 72 0.22 11.87 10.93
C LYS A 72 0.46 10.37 10.84
N TYR A 73 -0.17 9.69 9.88
CA TYR A 73 0.04 8.25 9.68
C TYR A 73 1.49 7.93 9.36
N LEU A 74 2.14 8.71 8.49
CA LEU A 74 3.57 8.56 8.20
C LEU A 74 4.44 8.92 9.40
N SER A 75 4.04 9.86 10.25
CA SER A 75 4.80 10.17 11.46
C SER A 75 4.67 9.08 12.52
N GLU A 76 3.50 8.43 12.60
CA GLU A 76 3.24 7.33 13.53
C GLU A 76 3.81 6.00 13.01
N ASN A 77 3.86 5.82 11.69
CA ASN A 77 4.27 4.59 11.04
C ASN A 77 5.25 4.86 9.89
N GLY A 78 6.36 5.54 10.19
CA GLY A 78 7.32 6.08 9.21
C GLY A 78 7.99 5.08 8.28
N ASP A 79 7.81 3.78 8.53
CA ASP A 79 8.35 2.69 7.73
C ASP A 79 7.39 1.49 7.72
N TRP A 80 6.07 1.73 7.82
CA TRP A 80 5.09 0.64 7.89
C TRP A 80 5.22 -0.35 6.72
N TRP A 81 5.63 0.13 5.55
CA TRP A 81 5.89 -0.66 4.35
C TRP A 81 7.11 -1.58 4.45
N ASN A 82 8.07 -1.28 5.33
CA ASN A 82 9.19 -2.18 5.64
C ASN A 82 8.73 -3.36 6.50
N HIS A 83 7.73 -3.14 7.35
CA HIS A 83 7.14 -4.18 8.19
C HIS A 83 5.95 -4.90 7.55
N THR A 84 5.33 -4.29 6.55
CA THR A 84 4.19 -4.89 5.85
C THR A 84 4.72 -5.70 4.68
N THR A 85 4.88 -7.00 4.92
CA THR A 85 5.27 -8.00 3.92
C THR A 85 4.39 -9.24 4.11
N PHE A 86 4.16 -9.98 3.02
CA PHE A 86 3.54 -11.31 3.11
C PHE A 86 4.53 -12.40 3.59
N LEU A 87 5.83 -12.08 3.70
CA LEU A 87 6.90 -13.02 4.08
C LEU A 87 7.11 -13.14 5.59
N GLU A 88 6.71 -12.14 6.38
CA GLU A 88 6.72 -12.22 7.85
C GLU A 88 5.47 -12.98 8.31
N GLN A 89 5.59 -14.31 8.42
CA GLN A 89 4.65 -15.17 9.16
C GLN A 89 5.31 -15.72 10.43
#